data_AF-A0A661SKU5-F1
#
_entry.id   AF-A0A661SKU5-F1
#
_cell.length_a   1.000
_cell.length_b   1.000
_cell.length_c   1.000
_cell.angle_alpha   90.00
_cell.angle_beta   90.00
_cell.angle_gamma   90.00
#
_symmetry.space_group_name_H-M   'P 1'
#
loop_
_entity.id
_entity.type
_entity.pdbx_description
1 polymer ?
#
loop_
_entity_poly.entity_id
_entity_poly.type
_entity_poly.pdbx_seq_one_letter_code
_entity_poly.pdbx_strand_id
1 'polypeptide(L)' 'IRKTIEEQLQSEPDTETTNRKFLKYPGVYDAEWEIRFGPDNQFRVLYEINREYNEVHILAIGMKQRNRLIIAGKEARQ' A
#
# COMPACT_ATOMS: atom_id res chain seq x y z
N ILE A 1 1.96 12.81 1.62
CA ILE A 1 1.70 11.38 1.90
C ILE A 1 0.25 11.17 2.30
N ARG A 2 -0.18 11.60 3.50
CA ARG A 2 -1.57 11.43 3.99
C ARG A 2 -2.66 11.80 2.95
N LYS A 3 -2.63 13.04 2.45
CA LYS A 3 -3.61 13.52 1.46
C LYS A 3 -3.75 12.59 0.24
N THR A 4 -2.63 12.12 -0.31
CA THR A 4 -2.63 11.20 -1.45
C THR A 4 -3.21 9.83 -1.11
N ILE A 5 -2.98 9.35 0.11
CA ILE A 5 -3.56 8.09 0.58
C ILE A 5 -5.07 8.23 0.68
N GLU A 6 -5.56 9.31 1.29
CA GLU A 6 -6.99 9.62 1.38
C GLU A 6 -7.62 9.71 -0.01
N GLU A 7 -7.03 10.49 -0.92
CA GLU A 7 -7.51 10.63 -2.31
C GLU A 7 -7.57 9.28 -3.07
N GLN A 8 -6.57 8.42 -2.88
CA GLN A 8 -6.53 7.11 -3.56
C GLN A 8 -7.53 6.11 -2.97
N LEU A 9 -7.82 6.17 -1.67
CA LEU A 9 -8.64 5.19 -0.97
C LEU A 9 -10.10 5.60 -0.78
N GLN A 10 -10.44 6.86 -1.02
CA GLN A 10 -11.79 7.38 -0.83
C GLN A 10 -12.83 6.75 -1.76
N SER A 11 -12.42 6.28 -2.94
CA SER A 11 -13.31 5.66 -3.92
C SER A 11 -12.70 4.39 -4.48
N GLU A 12 -13.49 3.32 -4.51
CA GLU A 12 -13.13 2.01 -5.08
C GLU A 12 -11.75 1.49 -4.62
N PRO A 13 -11.54 1.32 -3.30
CA PRO A 13 -10.25 0.86 -2.76
C PRO A 13 -9.89 -0.56 -3.20
N ASP A 14 -10.84 -1.34 -3.70
CA ASP A 14 -10.70 -2.71 -4.20
C ASP A 14 -10.62 -2.81 -5.74
N THR A 15 -10.45 -1.69 -6.44
CA THR A 15 -10.28 -1.70 -7.91
C THR A 15 -8.83 -1.47 -8.29
N GLU A 16 -8.22 -2.41 -9.01
CA GLU A 16 -6.85 -2.23 -9.53
C GLU A 16 -6.71 -0.99 -10.41
N THR A 17 -5.59 -0.28 -10.26
CA THR A 17 -5.21 0.85 -11.12
C THR A 17 -3.72 0.77 -11.47
N THR A 18 -3.23 1.64 -12.34
CA THR A 18 -1.78 1.73 -12.63
C THR A 18 -0.92 1.89 -11.37
N ASN A 19 -1.46 2.56 -10.35
CA ASN A 19 -0.77 2.85 -9.09
C ASN A 19 -1.31 2.05 -7.90
N ARG A 20 -2.22 1.09 -8.12
CA ARG A 20 -2.80 0.24 -7.07
C ARG A 20 -2.88 -1.20 -7.56
N LYS A 21 -2.21 -2.10 -6.85
CA LYS A 21 -2.06 -3.49 -7.26
C LYS A 21 -2.64 -4.44 -6.21
N PHE A 22 -3.38 -5.46 -6.65
CA PHE A 22 -3.71 -6.60 -5.82
C PHE A 22 -2.50 -7.52 -5.66
N LEU A 23 -2.17 -7.89 -4.43
CA LEU A 23 -1.06 -8.76 -4.09
C LEU A 23 -1.51 -10.22 -4.15
N LYS A 24 -0.91 -11.00 -5.06
CA LYS A 24 -1.28 -12.41 -5.30
C LYS A 24 -0.85 -13.38 -4.19
N TYR A 25 0.00 -12.93 -3.28
CA TYR A 25 0.47 -13.66 -2.10
C TYR A 25 0.39 -12.72 -0.91
N PRO A 26 0.17 -13.23 0.31
CA PRO A 26 0.22 -12.39 1.50
C PRO A 26 1.59 -11.72 1.54
N GLY A 27 1.57 -10.40 1.33
CA GLY A 27 2.75 -9.57 1.33
C GLY A 27 3.22 -9.29 2.75
N VAL A 28 3.99 -8.22 2.90
CA VAL A 28 4.34 -7.71 4.24
C VAL A 28 3.07 -7.43 5.04
N TYR A 29 2.96 -8.04 6.22
CA TYR A 29 1.78 -8.00 7.12
C TYR A 29 0.49 -8.56 6.50
N ASP A 30 0.58 -9.57 5.63
CA ASP A 30 -0.58 -10.20 4.98
C ASP A 30 -1.42 -9.22 4.13
N ALA A 31 -0.83 -8.08 3.76
CA ALA A 31 -1.52 -7.07 2.96
C ALA A 31 -2.01 -7.64 1.63
N GLU A 32 -3.25 -7.32 1.28
CA GLU A 32 -3.88 -7.71 0.02
C GLU A 32 -3.64 -6.69 -1.08
N TRP A 33 -3.37 -5.43 -0.71
CA TRP A 33 -3.27 -4.33 -1.66
C TRP A 33 -2.04 -3.46 -1.43
N GLU A 34 -1.53 -2.90 -2.52
CA GLU A 34 -0.42 -1.94 -2.53
C GLU A 34 -0.76 -0.71 -3.36
N ILE A 35 -0.66 0.49 -2.78
CA ILE A 35 -0.61 1.77 -3.53
C ILE A 35 0.85 2.18 -3.73
N ARG A 36 1.15 2.68 -4.94
CA ARG A 36 2.47 3.15 -5.37
C ARG A 36 2.37 4.63 -5.76
N PHE A 37 3.12 5.51 -5.11
CA PHE A 37 3.07 6.94 -5.43
C PHE A 37 4.30 7.72 -4.94
N GLY A 38 4.26 9.04 -5.16
CA GLY A 38 5.29 9.99 -4.77
C GLY A 38 6.40 10.15 -5.81
N PRO A 39 7.41 11.00 -5.50
CA PRO A 39 8.57 11.18 -6.36
C PRO A 39 9.22 9.83 -6.69
N ASP A 40 9.59 9.65 -7.95
CA ASP A 40 10.23 8.43 -8.47
C ASP A 40 9.48 7.12 -8.15
N ASN A 41 8.17 7.22 -7.90
CA ASN A 41 7.34 6.10 -7.45
C ASN A 41 7.94 5.38 -6.24
N GLN A 42 8.43 6.13 -5.25
CA GLN A 42 9.16 5.59 -4.11
C GLN A 42 8.27 5.12 -2.96
N PHE A 43 7.08 5.69 -2.73
CA PHE A 43 6.26 5.28 -1.59
C PHE A 43 5.41 4.05 -1.90
N ARG A 44 5.29 3.17 -0.91
CA ARG A 44 4.38 2.02 -0.89
C ARG A 44 3.48 2.12 0.31
N VAL A 45 2.19 1.94 0.09
CA VAL A 45 1.19 1.83 1.16
C VAL A 45 0.53 0.48 1.02
N LEU A 46 0.70 -0.32 2.05
CA LEU A 46 0.14 -1.66 2.15
C LEU A 46 -1.11 -1.58 3.01
N TYR A 47 -2.20 -2.15 2.52
CA TYR A 47 -3.48 -2.09 3.20
C TYR A 47 -4.34 -3.30 2.90
N GLU A 48 -5.37 -3.45 3.71
CA GLU A 48 -6.48 -4.39 3.52
C GLU A 48 -7.82 -3.65 3.64
N ILE A 49 -8.88 -4.32 3.23
CA ILE A 49 -10.24 -3.78 3.29
C ILE A 49 -11.04 -4.66 4.24
N ASN A 50 -11.41 -4.10 5.38
CA ASN A 50 -12.35 -4.74 6.27
C ASN A 50 -13.77 -4.50 5.75
N ARG A 51 -14.30 -5.49 5.03
CA ARG A 51 -15.63 -5.41 4.40
C ARG A 51 -16.80 -5.45 5.38
N GLU A 52 -16.60 -6.01 6.58
CA GLU A 52 -17.64 -6.07 7.61
C GLU A 52 -17.95 -4.67 8.15
N TYR A 53 -16.90 -3.85 8.34
CA TYR A 53 -17.02 -2.49 8.87
C TYR A 53 -16.90 -1.39 7.80
N ASN A 54 -16.67 -1.76 6.54
CA ASN A 54 -16.40 -0.85 5.43
C ASN A 54 -15.23 0.11 5.73
N GLU A 55 -14.14 -0.45 6.26
CA GLU A 55 -12.95 0.29 6.65
C GLU A 55 -11.75 -0.10 5.78
N VAL A 56 -10.84 0.84 5.57
CA VAL A 56 -9.53 0.57 4.99
C VAL A 56 -8.48 0.63 6.08
N HIS A 57 -7.77 -0.46 6.30
CA HIS A 57 -6.73 -0.55 7.32
C HIS A 57 -5.37 -0.42 6.68
N ILE A 58 -4.65 0.66 7.01
CA ILE A 58 -3.27 0.87 6.56
C ILE A 58 -2.35 0.02 7.44
N LEU A 59 -1.80 -1.04 6.85
CA LEU A 59 -0.94 -2.00 7.55
C LEU A 59 0.50 -1.51 7.62
N ALA A 60 0.98 -0.87 6.55
CA ALA A 60 2.31 -0.29 6.53
C ALA A 60 2.45 0.83 5.49
N ILE A 61 3.37 1.76 5.80
CA ILE A 61 3.88 2.74 4.84
C ILE A 61 5.38 2.52 4.73
N GLY A 62 5.85 2.29 3.51
CA GLY A 62 7.24 2.05 3.19
C GLY A 62 7.76 2.96 2.09
N MET A 63 9.08 2.99 1.96
CA MET A 63 9.78 3.68 0.89
C MET A 63 10.72 2.71 0.18
N LYS A 64 10.61 2.66 -1.14
CA LYS A 64 11.49 1.91 -2.02
C LYS A 64 12.80 2.67 -2.21
N GLN A 65 13.89 2.03 -1.84
CA GLN A 65 15.25 2.50 -2.12
C GLN A 65 15.94 1.51 -3.04
N ARG A 66 16.02 1.86 -4.34
CA ARG A 66 16.46 0.95 -5.40
C ARG A 66 15.60 -0.33 -5.41
N ASN A 67 16.17 -1.46 -4.98
CA ASN A 67 15.50 -2.75 -5.00
C ASN A 67 14.94 -3.16 -3.62
N ARG A 68 15.08 -2.31 -2.60
CA ARG A 68 14.70 -2.61 -1.22
C ARG A 68 13.47 -1.83 -0.80
N LEU A 69 12.53 -2.48 -0.13
CA LEU A 69 11.41 -1.81 0.54
C LEU A 69 11.78 -1.60 2.00
N ILE A 70 11.81 -0.35 2.46
CA ILE A 70 12.09 0.00 3.86
C ILE A 70 10.79 0.40 4.54
N ILE A 71 10.40 -0.33 5.59
CA ILE A 71 9.24 -0.04 6.44
C ILE A 71 9.74 0.13 7.87
N ALA A 72 9.37 1.24 8.52
CA ALA A 72 9.79 1.56 9.89
C ALA A 72 11.31 1.40 10.14
N GLY A 73 12.13 1.76 9.15
CA GLY A 73 13.60 1.67 9.22
C GLY A 73 14.18 0.27 8.99
N LYS A 74 13.36 -0.74 8.70
CA LYS A 74 13.80 -2.11 8.41
C LYS A 74 13.48 -2.50 6.98
N GLU A 75 14.36 -3.29 6.37
CA GLU A 75 14.09 -3.88 5.06
C GLU A 75 13.02 -4.97 5.20
N ALA A 76 12.00 -4.90 4.35
CA ALA A 76 10.91 -5.85 4.30
C ALA A 76 10.95 -6.60 2.96
N ARG A 77 10.64 -7.90 2.99
CA ARG A 77 10.51 -8.72 1.79
C ARG A 77 9.05 -8.72 1.37
N GLN A 78 8.82 -8.33 0.14
CA GLN A 78 7.51 -8.23 -0.49
C GLN A 78 7.44 -9.19 -1.68
#